data_AF-A0A3D0YES9-F1
#
_entry.id   AF-A0A3D0YES9-F1
#
_cell.length_a   1.000
_cell.length_b   1.000
_cell.length_c   1.000
_cell.angle_alpha   90.00
_cell.angle_beta   90.00
_cell.angle_gamma   90.00
#
_symmetry.space_group_name_H-M   'P 1'
#
loop_
_entity.id
_entity.type
_entity.pdbx_description
1 polymer ?
#
loop_
_entity_poly.entity_id
_entity_poly.type
_entity_poly.pdbx_seq_one_letter_code
_entity_poly.pdbx_strand_id
1 'polypeptide(L)'
;MKKIILYIAASIDGRIAESDGGIERLSEFPITKEMNYGYKEFMASIDTIIMGGRSWRELSNIDAMSAYANKAVYVVSRHDWG
;
A
#
# COMPACT_ATOMS: atom_id res chain seq x y z
N MET A 1 1.14 -13.21 20.17
CA MET A 1 0.65 -11.81 20.07
C MET A 1 0.77 -11.35 18.64
N LYS A 2 -0.25 -10.65 18.11
CA LYS A 2 -0.18 -10.02 16.78
C LYS A 2 0.77 -8.80 16.85
N LYS A 3 1.47 -8.52 15.75
CA LYS A 3 2.35 -7.35 15.62
C LYS A 3 1.67 -6.32 14.71
N ILE A 4 1.90 -5.04 15.00
CA ILE A 4 1.56 -3.94 14.09
C ILE A 4 2.84 -3.55 13.37
N ILE A 5 2.81 -3.57 12.04
CA ILE A 5 3.99 -3.34 11.20
C ILE A 5 3.61 -2.32 10.12
N LEU A 6 4.46 -1.31 9.92
CA LEU A 6 4.37 -0.38 8.80
C LEU A 6 5.40 -0.79 7.75
N TYR A 7 4.94 -1.01 6.52
CA TYR A 7 5.78 -1.25 5.34
C TYR A 7 5.37 -0.24 4.27
N ILE A 8 6.28 0.65 3.86
CA ILE A 8 5.97 1.79 2.99
C ILE A 8 7.18 2.21 2.15
N ALA A 9 6.93 2.64 0.92
CA ALA A 9 7.91 3.36 0.11
C ALA A 9 7.81 4.86 0.41
N ALA A 10 8.96 5.52 0.54
CA ALA A 10 9.03 6.95 0.76
C ALA A 10 10.24 7.55 0.03
N SER A 11 10.15 8.82 -0.33
CA SER A 11 11.28 9.62 -0.77
C SER A 11 12.29 9.84 0.36
N ILE A 12 13.49 10.31 0.02
CA ILE A 12 14.56 10.59 1.00
C ILE A 12 14.17 11.68 2.02
N ASP A 13 13.28 12.60 1.64
CA ASP A 13 12.72 13.63 2.52
C ASP A 13 11.44 13.17 3.25
N GLY A 14 11.08 11.88 3.15
CA GLY A 14 10.02 11.26 3.96
C GLY A 14 8.60 11.42 3.42
N ARG A 15 8.43 11.71 2.13
CA ARG A 15 7.12 11.82 1.46
C ARG A 15 6.72 10.50 0.82
N ILE A 16 5.43 10.21 0.83
CA ILE A 16 4.87 8.95 0.28
C ILE A 16 4.02 9.17 -0.98
N ALA A 17 3.75 10.42 -1.32
CA ALA A 17 3.01 10.87 -2.48
C ALA A 17 3.39 12.31 -2.82
N GLU A 18 3.16 12.70 -4.06
CA GLU A 18 3.31 14.08 -4.53
C GLU A 18 2.21 14.98 -3.94
N SER A 19 2.32 16.29 -4.16
CA SER A 19 1.40 17.28 -3.56
C SER A 19 -0.05 17.12 -4.04
N ASP A 20 -0.25 16.62 -5.25
CA ASP A 20 -1.55 16.24 -5.82
C ASP A 20 -2.02 14.85 -5.36
N GLY A 21 -1.15 14.06 -4.74
CA GLY A 21 -1.42 12.68 -4.33
C GLY A 21 -0.89 11.62 -5.30
N GLY A 22 -0.25 12.02 -6.39
CA GLY A 22 0.35 11.12 -7.37
C GLY A 22 1.46 10.24 -6.77
N ILE A 23 1.62 9.05 -7.36
CA ILE A 23 2.64 8.06 -6.98
C ILE A 23 3.46 7.58 -8.19
N GLU A 24 3.35 8.27 -9.32
CA GLU A 24 3.94 7.90 -10.62
C GLU A 24 5.46 7.77 -10.55
N ARG A 25 6.10 8.56 -9.68
CA ARG A 25 7.55 8.48 -9.44
C ARG A 25 7.99 7.10 -8.96
N LEU A 26 7.11 6.34 -8.29
CA LEU A 26 7.43 4.97 -7.89
C LEU A 26 7.62 4.04 -9.11
N SER A 27 7.02 4.36 -10.25
CA SER A 27 7.21 3.60 -11.49
C SER A 27 8.64 3.70 -12.05
N GLU A 28 9.41 4.71 -11.64
CA GLU A 28 10.85 4.81 -11.96
C GLU A 28 11.68 3.73 -11.23
N PHE A 29 11.12 3.13 -10.17
CA PHE A 29 11.76 2.13 -9.33
C PHE A 29 10.93 0.84 -9.27
N PRO A 30 10.84 0.09 -10.40
CA PRO A 30 9.98 -1.07 -10.47
C PRO A 30 10.43 -2.19 -9.53
N ILE A 31 9.47 -2.82 -8.86
CA ILE A 31 9.70 -4.03 -8.07
C ILE A 31 9.98 -5.20 -9.01
N THR A 32 11.24 -5.59 -9.14
CA THR A 32 11.66 -6.77 -9.89
C THR A 32 11.86 -7.97 -8.95
N LYS A 33 12.12 -9.16 -9.51
CA LYS A 33 12.44 -10.34 -8.71
C LYS A 33 13.69 -10.13 -7.83
N GLU A 34 14.65 -9.35 -8.32
CA GLU A 34 15.91 -9.01 -7.64
C GLU A 34 15.73 -7.82 -6.69
N MET A 35 14.83 -6.88 -7.01
CA MET A 35 14.52 -5.69 -6.22
C MET A 35 13.13 -5.80 -5.59
N ASN A 36 12.90 -6.89 -4.84
CA ASN A 36 11.61 -7.13 -4.17
C ASN A 36 11.47 -6.40 -2.83
N TYR A 37 12.59 -5.90 -2.27
CA TYR A 37 12.61 -5.20 -0.97
C TYR A 37 11.88 -5.93 0.16
N GLY A 38 11.91 -7.27 0.13
CA GLY A 38 11.19 -8.12 1.09
C GLY A 38 9.67 -8.09 0.98
N TYR A 39 9.08 -7.50 -0.07
CA TYR A 39 7.63 -7.35 -0.21
C TYR A 39 6.89 -8.68 -0.20
N LYS A 40 7.40 -9.69 -0.92
CA LYS A 40 6.75 -11.02 -0.98
C LYS A 40 6.77 -11.71 0.39
N GLU A 41 7.92 -11.68 1.05
CA GLU A 41 8.11 -12.25 2.38
C GLU A 41 7.25 -11.52 3.41
N PHE A 42 7.16 -10.18 3.32
CA PHE A 42 6.31 -9.36 4.15
C PHE A 42 4.82 -9.69 3.95
N MET A 43 4.36 -9.73 2.69
CA MET A 43 2.97 -10.07 2.35
C MET A 43 2.60 -11.50 2.76
N ALA A 44 3.55 -12.44 2.76
CA ALA A 44 3.35 -13.79 3.29
C ALA A 44 3.27 -13.83 4.82
N SER A 45 3.94 -12.89 5.51
CA SER A 45 3.98 -12.82 6.97
C SER A 45 2.75 -12.18 7.63
N ILE A 46 1.92 -11.48 6.85
CA ILE A 46 0.72 -10.79 7.33
C ILE A 46 -0.58 -11.46 6.87
N ASP A 47 -1.65 -11.30 7.63
CA ASP A 47 -3.00 -11.74 7.28
C ASP A 47 -4.01 -10.58 7.17
N THR A 48 -3.66 -9.42 7.73
CA THR A 48 -4.55 -8.27 7.89
C THR A 48 -3.86 -6.99 7.44
N ILE A 49 -4.58 -6.16 6.69
CA ILE A 49 -4.15 -4.84 6.23
C ILE A 49 -5.12 -3.80 6.79
N ILE A 50 -4.58 -2.72 7.34
CA ILE A 50 -5.35 -1.56 7.75
C ILE A 50 -4.83 -0.38 6.92
N MET A 51 -5.73 0.34 6.25
CA MET A 51 -5.35 1.49 5.42
C MET A 51 -6.35 2.64 5.55
N GLY A 52 -5.93 3.83 5.15
CA GLY A 52 -6.81 5.00 5.10
C GLY A 52 -7.68 5.02 3.84
N GLY A 53 -8.82 5.71 3.92
CA GLY A 53 -9.74 5.84 2.78
C GLY A 53 -9.13 6.48 1.53
N ARG A 54 -8.09 7.32 1.65
CA ARG A 54 -7.37 7.87 0.50
C ARG A 54 -6.57 6.78 -0.22
N SER A 55 -5.72 6.04 0.49
CA SER A 55 -4.94 4.92 -0.07
C SER A 55 -5.83 3.87 -0.73
N TRP A 56 -6.96 3.55 -0.11
CA TRP A 56 -7.93 2.63 -0.69
C TRP A 56 -8.47 3.10 -2.04
N ARG A 57 -8.86 4.39 -2.16
CA ARG A 57 -9.35 4.94 -3.43
C ARG A 57 -8.27 4.95 -4.50
N GLU A 58 -7.05 5.38 -4.17
CA GLU A 58 -5.95 5.36 -5.15
C GLU A 58 -5.68 3.95 -5.68
N LEU A 59 -5.59 2.95 -4.78
CA LEU A 59 -5.37 1.56 -5.18
C LEU A 59 -6.53 0.98 -5.98
N SER A 60 -7.76 1.43 -5.72
CA SER A 60 -8.94 1.03 -6.49
C SER A 60 -8.92 1.66 -7.89
N ASN A 61 -8.52 2.93 -8.00
CA ASN A 61 -8.45 3.66 -9.28
C ASN A 61 -7.42 3.02 -10.25
N ILE A 62 -6.35 2.43 -9.72
CA ILE A 62 -5.29 1.78 -10.52
C ILE A 62 -5.42 0.25 -10.60
N ASP A 63 -6.56 -0.32 -10.16
CA ASP A 63 -6.83 -1.77 -10.14
C ASP A 63 -5.76 -2.63 -9.42
N ALA A 64 -5.12 -2.06 -8.40
CA ALA A 64 -4.06 -2.73 -7.63
C ALA A 64 -4.59 -3.56 -6.45
N MET A 65 -5.90 -3.52 -6.19
CA MET A 65 -6.51 -4.19 -5.04
C MET A 65 -6.39 -5.72 -5.07
N SER A 66 -6.26 -6.30 -6.27
CA SER A 66 -6.04 -7.74 -6.45
C SER A 66 -4.79 -8.26 -5.73
N ALA A 67 -3.78 -7.40 -5.50
CA ALA A 67 -2.58 -7.74 -4.72
C ALA A 67 -2.90 -8.14 -3.27
N TYR A 68 -4.08 -7.76 -2.75
CA TYR A 68 -4.51 -7.96 -1.38
C TYR A 68 -5.68 -8.96 -1.24
N ALA A 69 -6.07 -9.64 -2.31
CA ALA A 69 -7.29 -10.46 -2.36
C ALA A 69 -7.40 -11.54 -1.25
N ASN A 70 -6.28 -12.06 -0.76
CA ASN A 70 -6.23 -13.09 0.29
C ASN A 70 -5.98 -12.54 1.70
N LYS A 71 -6.21 -11.24 1.93
CA LYS A 71 -6.00 -10.56 3.22
C LYS A 71 -7.30 -9.94 3.70
N ALA A 72 -7.49 -9.88 5.03
CA ALA A 72 -8.53 -9.05 5.60
C ALA A 72 -8.13 -7.57 5.45
N VAL A 73 -8.94 -6.76 4.79
CA VAL A 73 -8.66 -5.33 4.58
C VAL A 73 -9.66 -4.48 5.36
N TYR A 74 -9.16 -3.66 6.28
CA TYR A 74 -9.95 -2.67 7.01
C TYR A 74 -9.60 -1.26 6.53
N VAL A 75 -10.60 -0.52 6.07
CA VAL A 75 -10.43 0.86 5.61
C VAL A 75 -10.95 1.81 6.67
N VAL A 76 -10.06 2.64 7.23
CA VAL A 76 -10.43 3.70 8.17
C VAL A 76 -10.75 4.95 7.36
N SER A 77 -12.03 5.31 7.33
CA SER A 77 -12.52 6.45 6.56
C SER A 77 -13.69 7.11 7.28
N ARG A 78 -13.82 8.44 7.09
CA ARG A 78 -15.05 9.20 7.41
C ARG A 78 -15.93 9.41 6.18
N HIS A 79 -15.46 8.97 5.01
CA HIS A 79 -16.23 9.02 3.78
C HIS A 79 -17.37 8.02 3.91
N ASP A 80 -18.59 8.46 3.59
CA ASP A 80 -19.76 7.61 3.48
C ASP A 80 -19.83 7.07 2.05
N TRP A 81 -20.03 5.77 1.91
CA TRP A 81 -19.96 5.06 0.62
C TRP A 81 -21.35 4.65 0.12
N GLY A 82 -22.40 4.84 0.92
CA GLY A 82 -23.77 4.44 0.58
C GLY A 82 -23.96 2.93 0.66
#